data_AF-A0A5B0E9H4-F1
#
_entry.id   AF-A0A5B0E9H4-F1
#
_cell.length_a   1.000
_cell.length_b   1.000
_cell.length_c   1.000
_cell.angle_alpha   90.00
_cell.angle_beta   90.00
_cell.angle_gamma   90.00
#
_symmetry.space_group_name_H-M   'P 1'
#
loop_
_entity.id
_entity.type
_entity.pdbx_description
1 polymer ?
#
loop_
_entity_poly.entity_id
_entity_poly.type
_entity_poly.pdbx_seq_one_letter_code
_entity_poly.pdbx_strand_id
1 'polypeptide(L)' 'MGTATEGFSRYDAADYLTDLGDAAAYLEAVLEESDDPAMVTQALGAIARSGNLSELARRVGMSREGLYKALSVDGNPSVK' A
#
# COMPACT_ATOMS: atom_id res chain seq x y z
N MET A 1 27.25 -18.29 29.86
CA MET A 1 26.96 -17.19 28.92
C MET A 1 25.85 -17.67 28.01
N GLY A 2 24.61 -17.25 28.26
CA GLY A 2 23.46 -17.64 27.43
C GLY A 2 23.47 -16.81 26.16
N THR A 3 23.55 -17.46 25.00
CA THR A 3 23.41 -16.80 23.71
C THR A 3 21.96 -16.33 23.58
N ALA A 4 21.74 -15.02 23.63
CA ALA A 4 20.45 -14.46 23.28
C ALA A 4 20.21 -14.71 21.78
N THR A 5 19.19 -15.49 21.45
CA THR A 5 18.70 -15.61 20.07
C THR A 5 18.01 -14.31 19.72
N GLU A 6 18.66 -13.44 18.95
CA GLU A 6 18.01 -12.29 18.33
C GLU A 6 16.97 -12.81 17.32
N GLY A 7 15.69 -12.54 17.60
CA GLY A 7 14.58 -12.94 16.73
C GLY A 7 14.39 -11.92 15.62
N PHE A 8 14.68 -12.31 14.38
CA PHE A 8 14.38 -11.51 13.20
C PHE A 8 12.97 -11.82 12.68
N SER A 9 12.17 -10.79 12.44
CA SER A 9 10.90 -10.91 11.70
C SER A 9 11.12 -10.62 10.23
N ARG A 10 10.21 -11.12 9.38
CA ARG A 10 10.16 -10.69 7.97
C ARG A 10 9.71 -9.23 7.93
N TYR A 11 10.32 -8.48 7.03
CA TYR A 11 9.96 -7.10 6.74
C TYR A 11 8.57 -7.04 6.09
N ASP A 12 7.68 -6.21 6.63
CA ASP A 12 6.46 -5.73 5.95
C ASP A 12 6.48 -4.20 5.95
N ALA A 13 6.27 -3.58 4.79
CA ALA A 13 6.20 -2.12 4.69
C ALA A 13 5.05 -1.56 5.54
N ALA A 14 3.97 -2.33 5.72
CA ALA A 14 2.82 -1.93 6.52
C ALA A 14 3.17 -1.54 7.97
N ASP A 15 4.21 -2.14 8.55
CA ASP A 15 4.68 -1.84 9.91
C ASP A 15 5.21 -0.41 10.06
N TYR A 16 5.56 0.25 8.96
CA TYR A 16 6.16 1.58 8.93
C TYR A 16 5.20 2.67 8.42
N LEU A 17 4.01 2.30 7.95
CA LEU A 17 3.01 3.24 7.45
C LEU A 17 2.08 3.66 8.59
N THR A 18 2.65 4.33 9.59
CA THR A 18 1.99 4.58 10.89
C THR A 18 0.93 5.68 10.82
N ASP A 19 1.11 6.63 9.92
CA ASP A 19 0.12 7.67 9.65
C ASP A 19 -0.15 7.87 8.15
N LEU A 20 -1.05 8.79 7.87
CA LEU A 20 -1.51 9.03 6.50
C LEU A 20 -0.44 9.68 5.61
N GLY A 21 0.43 10.50 6.19
CA GLY A 21 1.59 11.08 5.51
C GLY A 21 2.55 9.98 5.06
N ASP A 22 2.83 9.01 5.92
CA ASP A 22 3.67 7.85 5.55
C ASP A 22 3.06 7.08 4.38
N ALA A 23 1.75 6.79 4.45
CA ALA A 23 1.03 6.08 3.40
C ALA A 23 1.03 6.85 2.06
N ALA A 24 0.87 8.18 2.11
CA ALA A 24 0.88 9.02 0.91
C ALA A 24 2.27 9.10 0.28
N ALA A 25 3.31 9.38 1.10
CA ALA A 25 4.69 9.45 0.63
C ALA A 25 5.16 8.10 0.05
N TYR A 26 4.76 6.99 0.68
CA TYR A 26 5.08 5.66 0.17
C TYR A 26 4.43 5.38 -1.20
N LEU A 27 3.14 5.74 -1.36
CA LEU A 27 2.45 5.59 -2.64
C LEU A 27 3.06 6.49 -3.72
N GLU A 28 3.40 7.74 -3.38
CA GLU A 28 4.05 8.69 -4.29
C GLU A 28 5.40 8.17 -4.77
N ALA A 29 6.26 7.69 -3.86
CA ALA A 29 7.55 7.10 -4.22
C ALA A 29 7.39 5.89 -5.16
N VAL A 30 6.39 5.03 -4.93
CA VAL A 30 6.13 3.88 -5.81
C VAL A 30 5.67 4.33 -7.21
N LEU A 31 4.86 5.39 -7.30
CA LEU A 31 4.41 5.93 -8.58
C LEU A 31 5.53 6.66 -9.36
N GLU A 32 6.47 7.28 -8.66
CA GLU A 32 7.62 7.95 -9.29
C GLU A 32 8.71 6.96 -9.73
N GLU A 33 8.96 5.92 -8.95
CA GLU A 33 10.06 4.99 -9.20
C GLU A 33 9.67 3.78 -10.08
N SER A 34 8.37 3.50 -10.28
CA SER A 34 7.92 2.29 -10.95
C SER A 34 6.73 2.52 -11.89
N ASP A 35 6.91 2.19 -13.18
CA ASP A 35 5.83 2.08 -14.16
C ASP A 35 5.07 0.74 -14.10
N ASP A 36 5.47 -0.17 -13.20
CA ASP A 36 4.85 -1.50 -13.05
C ASP A 36 3.56 -1.42 -12.21
N PRO A 37 2.38 -1.74 -12.78
CA PRO A 37 1.11 -1.76 -12.04
C PRO A 37 1.11 -2.73 -10.84
N ALA A 38 1.93 -3.78 -10.87
CA ALA A 38 2.06 -4.72 -9.76
C ALA A 38 2.69 -4.06 -8.52
N MET A 39 3.58 -3.09 -8.71
CA MET A 39 4.20 -2.34 -7.61
C MET A 39 3.18 -1.42 -6.93
N VAL A 40 2.36 -0.72 -7.72
CA VAL A 40 1.25 0.10 -7.20
C VAL A 40 0.26 -0.76 -6.42
N THR A 41 -0.07 -1.95 -6.94
CA THR A 41 -0.96 -2.90 -6.25
C THR A 41 -0.37 -3.37 -4.91
N GLN A 42 0.93 -3.68 -4.86
CA GLN A 42 1.61 -4.04 -3.62
C GLN A 42 1.60 -2.89 -2.60
N ALA A 43 1.85 -1.65 -3.06
CA ALA A 43 1.87 -0.48 -2.20
C ALA A 43 0.49 -0.22 -1.56
N LEU A 44 -0.56 -0.26 -2.38
CA LEU A 44 -1.94 -0.16 -1.89
C LEU A 44 -2.28 -1.29 -0.92
N GLY A 45 -1.76 -2.50 -1.14
CA GLY A 45 -1.89 -3.63 -0.23
C GLY A 45 -1.20 -3.40 1.13
N ALA A 46 -0.02 -2.79 1.16
CA ALA A 46 0.66 -2.41 2.40
C ALA A 46 -0.11 -1.32 3.17
N ILE A 47 -0.60 -0.30 2.46
CA ILE A 47 -1.42 0.79 3.01
C ILE A 47 -2.77 0.25 3.55
N ALA A 48 -3.32 -0.79 2.93
CA ALA A 48 -4.50 -1.48 3.44
C ALA A 48 -4.22 -2.16 4.79
N ARG A 49 -3.11 -2.89 4.88
CA ARG A 49 -2.70 -3.60 6.10
C ARG A 49 -2.34 -2.66 7.25
N SER A 50 -1.81 -1.47 6.95
CA SER A 50 -1.55 -0.45 7.98
C SER A 50 -2.81 0.25 8.50
N GLY A 51 -3.97 0.04 7.86
CA GLY A 51 -5.24 0.64 8.27
C GLY A 51 -5.50 2.05 7.72
N ASN A 52 -4.53 2.63 7.00
CA ASN A 52 -4.61 4.01 6.51
C ASN A 52 -5.38 4.17 5.19
N LEU A 53 -5.68 3.07 4.49
CA LEU A 53 -6.31 3.09 3.16
C LEU A 53 -7.68 3.84 3.11
N SER A 54 -8.51 3.68 4.14
CA SER A 54 -9.84 4.33 4.19
C SER A 54 -9.78 5.84 4.45
N GLU A 55 -8.76 6.30 5.18
CA GLU A 55 -8.48 7.73 5.39
C GLU A 55 -7.86 8.33 4.11
N LEU A 56 -6.98 7.57 3.45
CA LEU A 56 -6.31 8.00 2.21
C LEU A 56 -7.33 8.25 1.11
N ALA A 57 -8.20 7.28 0.84
CA ALA A 57 -9.25 7.39 -0.18
C ALA A 57 -10.16 8.61 0.01
N ARG A 58 -10.53 8.92 1.26
CA ARG A 58 -11.33 10.11 1.60
C ARG A 58 -10.61 11.42 1.26
N ARG A 59 -9.30 11.46 1.46
CA ARG A 59 -8.48 12.67 1.28
C ARG A 59 -8.14 12.93 -0.18
N VAL A 60 -7.92 11.86 -0.98
CA VAL A 60 -7.65 11.98 -2.42
C VAL A 60 -8.91 12.09 -3.29
N GLY A 61 -10.11 12.06 -2.69
CA GLY A 61 -11.37 12.15 -3.45
C GLY A 61 -11.65 10.94 -4.33
N MET A 62 -10.96 9.81 -4.12
CA MET A 62 -11.23 8.56 -4.81
C MET A 62 -12.36 7.81 -4.09
N SER A 63 -13.41 7.42 -4.82
CA SER A 63 -14.46 6.58 -4.27
C SER A 63 -13.90 5.23 -3.83
N ARG A 64 -14.50 4.61 -2.82
CA ARG A 64 -14.14 3.24 -2.37
C ARG A 64 -14.10 2.25 -3.54
N GLU A 65 -15.02 2.39 -4.50
CA GLU A 65 -15.06 1.56 -5.71
C GLU A 65 -13.86 1.78 -6.64
N GLY A 66 -13.42 3.03 -6.84
CA GLY A 66 -12.22 3.33 -7.62
C GLY A 66 -10.95 2.76 -7.00
N LEU A 67 -10.89 2.77 -5.66
CA LEU A 67 -9.81 2.16 -4.89
C LEU A 67 -9.82 0.63 -5.00
N TYR A 68 -11.00 -0.01 -4.85
CA TYR A 68 -11.15 -1.46 -5.01
C TYR A 68 -10.86 -1.95 -6.43
N LYS A 69 -11.12 -1.12 -7.46
CA LYS A 69 -10.75 -1.38 -8.86
C LYS A 69 -9.24 -1.38 -9.09
N ALA A 70 -8.52 -0.39 -8.52
CA ALA A 70 -7.07 -0.32 -8.60
C ALA A 70 -6.36 -1.44 -7.81
N LEU A 71 -7.04 -1.99 -6.78
CA LEU A 71 -6.57 -3.05 -5.90
C LEU A 71 -6.90 -4.47 -6.36
N SER A 72 -7.84 -4.64 -7.29
CA SER A 72 -8.22 -5.96 -7.79
C SER A 72 -7.20 -6.42 -8.83
N VAL A 73 -6.59 -7.58 -8.58
CA VAL A 73 -5.63 -8.30 -9.45
C VAL A 73 -6.10 -8.50 -10.91
N ASP A 74 -7.37 -8.24 -11.22
CA ASP A 74 -7.99 -8.33 -12.54
C ASP A 74 -8.32 -6.94 -13.12
N GLY A 75 -7.35 -6.03 -13.15
CA GLY A 75 -7.47 -4.73 -13.81
C GLY A 75 -7.59 -4.85 -15.34
N ASN A 76 -8.53 -5.64 -15.86
CA ASN A 76 -8.85 -5.68 -17.28
C ASN A 76 -9.79 -4.50 -17.60
N PRO A 77 -9.34 -3.51 -18.39
CA PRO A 77 -10.14 -2.36 -18.76
C PRO A 77 -11.18 -2.81 -19.78
N SER A 78 -12.42 -2.96 -19.34
CA SER A 78 -13.56 -2.94 -20.26
C SER A 78 -14.33 -1.66 -20.01
N VAL A 79 -13.95 -0.64 -20.78
CA VAL A 79 -14.87 0.44 -21.13
C VAL A 79 -16.04 -0.19 -21.89
N LYS A 80 -17.24 0.01 -21.38
CA LYS A 80 -18.44 0.12 -22.19
C LYS A 80 -19.39 1.12 -21.55
#